data_AF-A0A822E144-F1
#
_entry.id   AF-A0A822E144-F1
#
_cell.length_a   1.000
_cell.length_b   1.000
_cell.length_c   1.000
_cell.angle_alpha   90.00
_cell.angle_beta   90.00
_cell.angle_gamma   90.00
#
_symmetry.space_group_name_H-M   'P 1'
#
loop_
_entity.id
_entity.type
_entity.pdbx_description
1 polymer ?
#
loop_
_entity_poly.entity_id
_entity_poly.type
_entity_poly.pdbx_seq_one_letter_code
_entity_poly.pdbx_strand_id
1 'polypeptide(L)'
;MDLNSLIREEKQLRLTQEILFKEKHTASARLTTLEQQLIELEQELEQEHLKNAHERYLKHFIQQTIKEIASQDLEHIDAIEIRSDADDENATKTRRTYNYRVVMIKSGSIMDMRNRWSAGQKVLASLIIRLALAEAFCLNCGILALDEPTTNLDFENIDGLAQALI
;
A
#
# COMPACT_ATOMS: atom_id res chain seq x y z
N MET A 1 6.05 13.60 -68.45
CA MET A 1 7.01 12.91 -67.57
C MET A 1 8.05 12.25 -68.45
N ASP A 2 9.34 12.42 -68.13
CA ASP A 2 10.44 11.83 -68.88
C ASP A 2 10.65 10.36 -68.45
N LEU A 3 10.91 9.46 -69.39
CA LEU A 3 11.10 8.04 -69.12
C LEU A 3 12.27 7.82 -68.13
N ASN A 4 13.31 8.64 -68.22
CA ASN A 4 14.46 8.57 -67.32
C ASN A 4 14.10 8.97 -65.87
N SER A 5 13.14 9.88 -65.67
CA SER A 5 12.71 10.26 -64.32
C SER A 5 11.89 9.15 -63.67
N LEU A 6 11.03 8.48 -64.44
CA LEU A 6 10.26 7.31 -63.98
C LEU A 6 11.17 6.13 -63.60
N ILE A 7 12.22 5.85 -64.37
CA ILE A 7 13.18 4.78 -64.07
C ILE A 7 13.97 5.08 -62.77
N ARG A 8 14.31 6.36 -62.54
CA ARG A 8 14.98 6.77 -61.29
C ARG A 8 14.05 6.60 -60.09
N GLU A 9 12.80 7.02 -60.22
CA GLU A 9 11.78 6.92 -59.18
C GLU A 9 11.49 5.45 -58.82
N GLU A 10 11.34 4.57 -59.82
CA GLU A 10 11.15 3.12 -59.59
C GLU A 10 12.30 2.50 -58.80
N LYS A 11 13.55 2.83 -59.14
CA LYS A 11 14.73 2.37 -58.40
C LYS A 11 14.73 2.88 -56.95
N GLN A 12 14.34 4.13 -56.76
CA GLN A 12 14.30 4.75 -55.43
C GLN A 12 13.22 4.11 -54.56
N LEU A 13 12.03 3.85 -55.13
CA LEU A 13 10.94 3.15 -54.45
C LEU A 13 11.32 1.72 -54.07
N ARG A 14 12.00 0.96 -54.93
CA ARG A 14 12.50 -0.39 -54.60
C ARG A 14 13.48 -0.36 -53.41
N LEU A 15 14.37 0.64 -53.39
CA LEU A 15 15.36 0.79 -52.32
C LEU A 15 14.70 1.16 -50.99
N THR A 16 13.72 2.06 -51.02
CA THR A 16 12.89 2.40 -49.86
C THR A 16 12.08 1.20 -49.38
N GLN A 17 11.52 0.40 -50.28
CA GLN A 17 10.78 -0.82 -49.95
C GLN A 17 11.67 -1.84 -49.23
N GLU A 18 12.92 -2.03 -49.67
CA GLU A 18 13.88 -2.91 -48.98
C GLU A 18 14.22 -2.40 -47.58
N ILE A 19 14.41 -1.08 -47.41
CA ILE A 19 14.68 -0.46 -46.10
C ILE A 19 13.48 -0.66 -45.17
N LEU A 20 12.28 -0.31 -45.62
CA LEU A 20 11.05 -0.47 -44.84
C LEU A 20 10.80 -1.93 -44.46
N PHE A 21 11.15 -2.88 -45.33
CA PHE A 21 11.03 -4.31 -45.02
C PHE A 21 11.99 -4.74 -43.89
N LYS A 22 13.24 -4.25 -43.90
CA LYS A 22 14.21 -4.48 -42.82
C LYS A 22 13.79 -3.83 -41.51
N GLU A 23 13.30 -2.59 -41.57
CA GLU A 23 12.78 -1.87 -40.40
C GLU A 23 11.57 -2.58 -39.81
N LYS A 24 10.62 -3.02 -40.65
CA LYS A 24 9.46 -3.82 -40.22
C LYS A 24 9.89 -5.11 -39.54
N HIS A 25 10.84 -5.84 -40.12
CA HIS A 25 11.35 -7.07 -39.50
C HIS A 25 11.97 -6.81 -38.13
N THR A 26 12.80 -5.76 -38.02
CA THR A 26 13.45 -5.38 -36.76
C THR A 26 12.42 -4.96 -35.72
N ALA A 27 11.44 -4.14 -36.10
CA ALA A 27 10.36 -3.72 -35.22
C ALA A 27 9.50 -4.92 -34.77
N SER A 28 9.18 -5.84 -35.67
CA SER A 28 8.42 -7.05 -35.36
C SER A 28 9.16 -7.95 -34.37
N ALA A 29 10.47 -8.15 -34.56
CA ALA A 29 11.28 -8.92 -33.62
C ALA A 29 11.29 -8.27 -32.23
N ARG A 30 11.43 -6.94 -32.16
CA ARG A 30 11.39 -6.20 -30.90
C ARG A 30 10.04 -6.28 -30.21
N LEU A 31 8.95 -6.22 -30.97
CA LEU A 31 7.60 -6.35 -30.45
C LEU A 31 7.41 -7.73 -29.79
N THR A 32 7.81 -8.81 -30.46
CA THR A 32 7.77 -10.16 -29.90
C THR A 32 8.61 -10.29 -28.63
N THR A 33 9.81 -9.67 -28.57
CA THR A 33 10.60 -9.68 -27.33
C THR A 33 9.93 -8.94 -26.17
N LEU A 34 9.25 -7.83 -26.45
CA LEU A 34 8.54 -7.06 -25.42
C LEU A 34 7.29 -7.79 -24.94
N GLU A 35 6.56 -8.46 -25.84
CA GLU A 35 5.42 -9.33 -25.48
C GLU A 35 5.86 -10.45 -24.55
N GLN A 36 7.00 -11.09 -24.84
CA GLN A 36 7.57 -12.13 -23.98
C GLN A 36 7.92 -11.58 -22.59
N GLN A 37 8.54 -10.40 -22.53
CA GLN A 37 8.88 -9.74 -21.25
C GLN A 37 7.64 -9.36 -20.44
N LEU A 38 6.56 -8.91 -21.10
CA LEU A 38 5.30 -8.61 -20.42
C LEU A 38 4.72 -9.86 -19.76
N ILE A 39 4.71 -11.00 -20.46
CA ILE A 39 4.22 -12.28 -19.92
C ILE A 39 5.04 -12.69 -18.70
N GLU A 40 6.37 -12.57 -18.78
CA GLU A 40 7.27 -12.90 -17.65
C GLU A 40 7.01 -12.01 -16.43
N LEU A 41 6.85 -10.70 -16.64
CA LEU A 41 6.54 -9.74 -15.57
C LEU A 41 5.15 -9.98 -14.95
N GLU A 42 4.15 -10.30 -15.76
CA GLU A 42 2.81 -10.64 -15.26
C GLU A 42 2.87 -11.89 -14.38
N GLN A 43 3.58 -12.94 -14.81
CA GLN A 43 3.80 -14.14 -14.01
C GLN A 43 4.57 -13.85 -12.72
N GLU A 44 5.55 -12.97 -12.76
CA GLU A 44 6.30 -12.54 -11.58
C GLU A 44 5.40 -11.81 -10.57
N LEU A 45 4.56 -10.88 -11.03
CA LEU A 45 3.61 -10.17 -10.19
C LEU A 45 2.56 -11.10 -9.55
N GLU A 46 2.22 -12.22 -10.19
CA GLU A 46 1.30 -13.23 -9.63
C GLU A 46 1.93 -14.11 -8.52
N GLN A 47 3.26 -14.07 -8.34
CA GLN A 47 3.93 -14.85 -7.31
C GLN A 47 3.38 -14.52 -5.90
N GLU A 48 3.32 -15.54 -5.03
CA GLU A 48 2.68 -15.46 -3.71
C GLU A 48 3.16 -14.30 -2.83
N HIS A 49 4.44 -13.91 -2.99
CA HIS A 49 5.05 -12.84 -2.22
C HIS A 49 4.87 -11.44 -2.85
N LEU A 50 4.53 -11.37 -4.13
CA LEU A 50 4.37 -10.12 -4.89
C LEU A 50 2.92 -9.72 -5.11
N LYS A 51 2.01 -10.69 -5.34
CA LYS A 51 0.60 -10.45 -5.69
C LYS A 51 -0.15 -9.55 -4.70
N ASN A 52 0.26 -9.57 -3.43
CA ASN A 52 -0.29 -8.75 -2.35
C ASN A 52 0.81 -7.94 -1.63
N ALA A 53 1.93 -7.65 -2.28
CA ALA A 53 3.09 -6.99 -1.64
C ALA A 53 2.71 -5.63 -1.04
N HIS A 54 1.94 -4.83 -1.78
CA HIS A 54 1.52 -3.51 -1.30
C HIS A 54 0.59 -3.61 -0.08
N GLU A 55 -0.38 -4.54 -0.09
CA GLU A 55 -1.27 -4.77 1.05
C GLU A 55 -0.49 -5.25 2.28
N ARG A 56 0.47 -6.17 2.08
CA ARG A 56 1.36 -6.65 3.15
C ARG A 56 2.22 -5.52 3.72
N TYR A 57 2.78 -4.68 2.85
CA TYR A 57 3.55 -3.51 3.24
C TYR A 57 2.71 -2.56 4.09
N LEU A 58 1.52 -2.15 3.61
CA LEU A 58 0.65 -1.24 4.36
C LEU A 58 0.23 -1.83 5.71
N LYS A 59 -0.14 -3.11 5.74
CA LYS A 59 -0.49 -3.81 6.99
C LYS A 59 0.68 -3.79 7.97
N HIS A 60 1.89 -4.10 7.50
CA HIS A 60 3.07 -4.10 8.34
C HIS A 60 3.41 -2.69 8.83
N PHE A 61 3.39 -1.69 7.94
CA PHE A 61 3.66 -0.30 8.24
C PHE A 61 2.73 0.23 9.34
N ILE A 62 1.41 0.11 9.15
CA ILE A 62 0.42 0.54 10.15
C ILE A 62 0.67 -0.16 11.51
N GLN A 63 0.97 -1.46 11.50
CA GLN A 63 1.22 -2.20 12.74
C GLN A 63 2.50 -1.74 13.44
N GLN A 64 3.55 -1.39 12.71
CA GLN A 64 4.80 -0.87 13.30
C GLN A 64 4.59 0.53 13.85
N THR A 65 3.99 1.43 13.10
CA THR A 65 3.71 2.80 13.55
C THR A 65 2.85 2.80 14.83
N ILE A 66 1.80 1.97 14.88
CA ILE A 66 0.98 1.84 16.10
C ILE A 66 1.82 1.36 17.28
N LYS A 67 2.71 0.37 17.08
CA LYS A 67 3.58 -0.17 18.14
C LYS A 67 4.56 0.87 18.66
N GLU A 68 5.19 1.62 17.76
CA GLU A 68 6.15 2.67 18.09
C GLU A 68 5.49 3.74 18.97
N ILE A 69 4.37 4.33 18.53
CA ILE A 69 3.67 5.38 19.28
C ILE A 69 3.10 4.83 20.60
N ALA A 70 2.50 3.63 20.59
CA ALA A 70 1.92 3.04 21.80
C ALA A 70 2.96 2.72 22.88
N SER A 71 4.17 2.32 22.48
CA SER A 71 5.26 2.02 23.43
C SER A 71 5.79 3.24 24.19
N GLN A 72 5.56 4.45 23.66
CA GLN A 72 5.98 5.70 24.26
C GLN A 72 4.93 6.23 25.26
N ASP A 73 3.64 6.08 24.93
CA ASP A 73 2.55 6.75 25.64
C ASP A 73 1.77 5.87 26.64
N LEU A 74 1.84 4.54 26.54
CA LEU A 74 1.01 3.65 27.36
C LEU A 74 1.83 2.87 28.38
N GLU A 75 1.90 3.39 29.61
CA GLU A 75 2.42 2.60 30.72
C GLU A 75 1.58 1.31 30.89
N HIS A 76 2.27 0.17 30.88
CA HIS A 76 1.71 -1.18 31.05
C HIS A 76 0.93 -1.78 29.87
N ILE A 77 1.08 -1.27 28.65
CA ILE A 77 0.60 -1.94 27.41
C ILE A 77 1.80 -2.20 26.50
N ASP A 78 1.96 -3.44 26.04
CA ASP A 78 3.10 -3.82 25.20
C ASP A 78 2.88 -3.42 23.73
N ALA A 79 1.64 -3.57 23.25
CA ALA A 79 1.26 -3.20 21.89
C ALA A 79 -0.26 -3.06 21.71
N ILE A 80 -0.66 -2.28 20.71
CA ILE A 80 -2.01 -2.28 20.13
C ILE A 80 -1.93 -2.86 18.73
N GLU A 81 -2.88 -3.73 18.36
CA GLU A 81 -2.94 -4.32 17.04
C GLU A 81 -4.36 -4.25 16.46
N ILE A 82 -4.45 -3.89 15.17
CA ILE A 82 -5.66 -4.09 14.37
C ILE A 82 -5.58 -5.48 13.75
N ARG A 83 -6.58 -6.31 14.02
CA ARG A 83 -6.72 -7.65 13.48
C ARG A 83 -7.93 -7.72 12.58
N SER A 84 -7.78 -8.42 11.47
CA SER A 84 -8.88 -8.83 10.61
C SER A 84 -9.15 -10.31 10.83
N ASP A 85 -10.39 -10.66 11.13
CA ASP A 85 -10.87 -12.04 11.05
C ASP A 85 -11.18 -12.29 9.57
N ALA A 86 -10.15 -12.64 8.81
CA ALA A 86 -10.28 -13.02 7.41
C ALA A 86 -10.41 -14.55 7.31
N ASP A 87 -11.56 -15.08 7.70
CA ASP A 87 -11.96 -16.43 7.33
C ASP A 87 -12.69 -16.35 5.98
N ASP A 88 -11.98 -16.65 4.90
CA ASP A 88 -12.45 -17.60 3.87
C ASP A 88 -11.47 -17.64 2.69
N GLU A 89 -10.67 -18.71 2.63
CA GLU A 89 -9.99 -19.13 1.40
C GLU A 89 -11.00 -19.54 0.29
N ASN A 90 -12.30 -19.57 0.59
CA ASN A 90 -13.38 -20.04 -0.29
C ASN A 90 -14.44 -18.98 -0.67
N ALA A 91 -14.26 -17.71 -0.33
CA ALA A 91 -15.23 -16.68 -0.72
C ALA A 91 -15.10 -16.37 -2.22
N THR A 92 -16.03 -16.95 -3.00
CA THR A 92 -16.34 -16.58 -4.39
C THR A 92 -16.21 -15.08 -4.63
N LYS A 93 -15.76 -14.67 -5.83
CA LYS A 93 -15.44 -13.30 -6.32
C LYS A 93 -16.43 -12.16 -5.98
N THR A 94 -17.54 -12.42 -5.32
CA THR A 94 -18.53 -11.47 -4.82
C THR A 94 -18.12 -10.92 -3.45
N ARG A 95 -17.63 -9.67 -3.43
CA ARG A 95 -17.48 -8.75 -2.28
C ARG A 95 -17.02 -9.42 -0.97
N ARG A 96 -15.69 -9.40 -0.74
CA ARG A 96 -15.09 -9.80 0.54
C ARG A 96 -15.58 -8.90 1.68
N THR A 97 -16.01 -9.51 2.78
CA THR A 97 -16.35 -8.82 4.02
C THR A 97 -15.16 -8.94 4.96
N TYR A 98 -14.68 -7.81 5.49
CA TYR A 98 -13.59 -7.79 6.46
C TYR A 98 -14.12 -7.36 7.82
N ASN A 99 -13.98 -8.24 8.81
CA ASN A 99 -14.30 -7.93 10.20
C ASN A 99 -13.02 -7.51 10.91
N TYR A 100 -12.95 -6.24 11.34
CA TYR A 100 -11.81 -5.70 12.06
C TYR A 100 -12.09 -5.60 13.55
N ARG A 101 -11.09 -5.91 14.35
CA ARG A 101 -11.08 -5.69 15.79
C ARG A 101 -9.75 -5.14 16.25
N VAL A 102 -9.78 -4.33 17.29
CA VAL A 102 -8.58 -3.81 17.92
C VAL A 102 -8.33 -4.57 19.21
N VAL A 103 -7.12 -5.10 19.33
CA VAL A 103 -6.67 -5.86 20.49
C VAL A 103 -5.46 -5.19 21.12
N MET A 104 -5.27 -5.46 22.40
CA MET A 104 -4.08 -5.09 23.14
C MET A 104 -3.25 -6.32 23.45
N ILE A 105 -1.94 -6.15 23.53
CA ILE A 105 -1.03 -7.13 24.07
C ILE A 105 -0.50 -6.57 25.38
N LYS A 106 -0.62 -7.37 26.45
CA LYS A 106 -0.08 -7.05 27.76
C LYS A 106 0.49 -8.28 28.42
N SER A 107 1.77 -8.22 28.77
CA SER A 107 2.53 -9.34 29.31
C SER A 107 2.37 -10.61 28.45
N GLY A 108 2.38 -10.44 27.12
CA GLY A 108 2.19 -11.52 26.15
C GLY A 108 0.75 -12.04 26.00
N SER A 109 -0.22 -11.52 26.76
CA SER A 109 -1.64 -11.90 26.63
C SER A 109 -2.40 -10.96 25.69
N ILE A 110 -3.14 -11.53 24.75
CA ILE A 110 -3.99 -10.78 23.80
C ILE A 110 -5.37 -10.56 24.42
N MET A 111 -5.85 -9.32 24.37
CA MET A 111 -7.14 -8.95 24.96
C MET A 111 -7.91 -7.99 24.06
N ASP A 112 -9.21 -8.26 23.84
CA ASP A 112 -10.08 -7.35 23.11
C ASP A 112 -10.32 -6.05 23.89
N MET A 113 -10.30 -4.91 23.19
CA MET A 113 -10.49 -3.60 23.80
C MET A 113 -11.93 -3.34 24.29
N ARG A 114 -12.91 -4.04 23.71
CA ARG A 114 -14.33 -3.82 24.00
C ARG A 114 -14.62 -4.18 25.46
N ASN A 115 -15.01 -3.17 26.24
CA ASN A 115 -15.36 -3.23 27.67
C ASN A 115 -14.22 -3.45 28.68
N ARG A 116 -12.95 -3.54 28.24
CA ARG A 116 -11.82 -3.81 29.15
C ARG A 116 -10.88 -2.61 29.36
N TRP A 117 -11.11 -1.54 28.61
CA TRP A 117 -10.28 -0.33 28.61
C TRP A 117 -10.97 0.83 29.33
N SER A 118 -10.17 1.63 30.02
CA SER A 118 -10.61 2.92 30.59
C SER A 118 -10.99 3.90 29.48
N ALA A 119 -11.69 4.98 29.84
CA ALA A 119 -12.06 6.02 28.88
C ALA A 119 -10.81 6.69 28.27
N GLY A 120 -9.82 7.04 29.10
CA GLY A 120 -8.56 7.64 28.63
C GLY A 120 -7.76 6.72 27.71
N GLN A 121 -7.63 5.44 28.06
CA GLN A 121 -6.95 4.46 27.19
C GLN A 121 -7.64 4.38 25.82
N LYS A 122 -8.98 4.36 25.76
CA LYS A 122 -9.71 4.34 24.49
C LYS A 122 -9.46 5.58 23.65
N VAL A 123 -9.35 6.74 24.28
CA VAL A 123 -9.01 8.00 23.61
C VAL A 123 -7.60 7.93 23.03
N LEU A 124 -6.60 7.52 23.82
CA LEU A 124 -5.21 7.35 23.35
C LEU A 124 -5.11 6.37 22.20
N ALA A 125 -5.65 5.15 22.33
CA ALA A 125 -5.61 4.17 21.24
C ALA A 125 -6.30 4.69 19.98
N SER A 126 -7.40 5.44 20.12
CA SER A 126 -8.07 6.05 18.98
C SER A 126 -7.21 7.12 18.30
N LEU A 127 -6.44 7.91 19.05
CA LEU A 127 -5.51 8.90 18.52
C LEU A 127 -4.34 8.23 17.80
N ILE A 128 -3.70 7.26 18.44
CA ILE A 128 -2.57 6.48 17.89
C ILE A 128 -2.97 5.82 16.56
N ILE A 129 -4.12 5.14 16.52
CA ILE A 129 -4.61 4.50 15.30
C ILE A 129 -4.88 5.53 14.21
N ARG A 130 -5.45 6.69 14.55
CA ARG A 130 -5.70 7.77 13.58
C ARG A 130 -4.41 8.33 13.00
N LEU A 131 -3.39 8.53 13.84
CA LEU A 131 -2.06 8.98 13.41
C LEU A 131 -1.42 7.97 12.46
N ALA A 132 -1.39 6.69 12.84
CA ALA A 132 -0.80 5.63 12.01
C ALA A 132 -1.53 5.45 10.65
N LEU A 133 -2.86 5.57 10.65
CA LEU A 133 -3.64 5.53 9.41
C LEU A 133 -3.40 6.78 8.55
N ALA A 134 -3.30 7.96 9.16
CA ALA A 134 -2.96 9.19 8.44
C ALA A 134 -1.58 9.06 7.78
N GLU A 135 -0.57 8.57 8.51
CA GLU A 135 0.76 8.36 7.95
C GLU A 135 0.77 7.34 6.79
N ALA A 136 0.00 6.25 6.91
CA ALA A 136 -0.06 5.21 5.90
C ALA A 136 -0.84 5.61 4.63
N PHE A 137 -1.93 6.37 4.76
CA PHE A 137 -2.87 6.64 3.67
C PHE A 137 -2.88 8.09 3.17
N CYS A 138 -2.47 9.05 3.99
CA CYS A 138 -2.53 10.48 3.67
C CYS A 138 -1.22 11.00 3.08
N LEU A 139 -0.71 10.34 2.03
CA LEU A 139 0.42 10.84 1.24
C LEU A 139 0.11 12.29 0.80
N ASN A 140 0.88 13.25 1.29
CA ASN A 140 0.81 14.69 1.04
C ASN A 140 -0.33 15.46 1.75
N CYS A 141 -0.98 14.91 2.78
CA CYS A 141 -1.90 15.67 3.64
C CYS A 141 -1.38 15.70 5.08
N GLY A 142 -0.71 16.79 5.45
CA GLY A 142 -0.17 17.02 6.79
C GLY A 142 -1.14 17.73 7.74
N ILE A 143 -2.46 17.58 7.54
CA ILE A 143 -3.48 18.22 8.37
C ILE A 143 -4.24 17.14 9.12
N LEU A 144 -4.12 17.16 10.45
CA LEU A 144 -4.91 16.35 11.35
C LEU A 144 -5.64 17.28 12.33
N ALA A 145 -6.97 17.25 12.31
CA ALA A 145 -7.79 17.96 13.28
C ALA A 145 -8.15 17.03 14.44
N LEU A 146 -7.85 17.47 15.67
CA LEU A 146 -8.16 16.77 16.90
C LEU A 146 -9.11 17.63 17.72
N ASP A 147 -10.36 17.21 17.85
CA ASP A 147 -11.34 17.87 18.70
C ASP A 147 -11.30 17.26 20.11
N GLU A 148 -11.06 18.10 21.11
CA GLU A 148 -10.92 17.73 22.53
C GLU A 148 -10.03 16.49 22.80
N PRO A 149 -8.77 16.44 22.29
CA PRO A 149 -7.92 15.25 22.35
C PRO A 149 -7.51 14.83 23.76
N THR A 150 -7.64 15.73 24.75
CA THR A 150 -7.27 15.49 26.15
C THR A 150 -8.43 14.97 27.00
N THR A 151 -9.62 14.76 26.41
CA THR A 151 -10.79 14.28 27.13
C THR A 151 -10.51 12.94 27.82
N ASN A 152 -10.77 12.86 29.13
CA ASN A 152 -10.52 11.69 29.97
C ASN A 152 -9.04 11.25 30.09
N LEU A 153 -8.08 12.10 29.70
CA LEU A 153 -6.66 11.85 29.92
C LEU A 153 -6.21 12.45 31.27
N ASP A 154 -5.26 11.78 31.91
CA ASP A 154 -4.53 12.33 33.05
C ASP A 154 -3.36 13.21 32.58
N PHE A 155 -2.71 13.88 33.52
CA PHE A 155 -1.67 14.86 33.21
C PHE A 155 -0.47 14.23 32.47
N GLU A 156 -0.06 13.03 32.85
CA GLU A 156 1.08 12.32 32.24
C GLU A 156 0.78 11.98 30.77
N ASN A 157 -0.41 11.44 30.47
CA ASN A 157 -0.81 11.13 29.10
C ASN A 157 -1.04 12.39 28.25
N ILE A 158 -1.45 13.51 28.85
CA ILE A 158 -1.55 14.80 28.15
C ILE A 158 -0.16 15.31 27.75
N ASP A 159 0.82 15.22 28.66
CA ASP A 159 2.20 15.65 28.40
C ASP A 159 2.87 14.77 27.34
N GLY A 160 2.69 13.45 27.43
CA GLY A 160 3.15 12.50 26.41
C GLY A 160 2.55 12.79 25.03
N LEU A 161 1.23 12.99 24.97
CA LEU A 161 0.55 13.38 23.73
C LEU A 161 1.08 14.71 23.16
N ALA A 162 1.35 15.70 24.02
CA ALA A 162 1.90 16.97 23.59
C ALA A 162 3.32 16.82 23.01
N GLN A 163 4.17 16.00 23.63
CA GLN A 163 5.52 15.71 23.13
C GLN A 163 5.50 14.93 21.81
N ALA A 164 4.56 14.01 21.62
CA ALA A 164 4.45 13.23 20.37
C ALA A 164 3.97 14.07 19.16
N LEU A 165 3.33 15.22 19.40
CA LEU A 165 2.79 16.10 18.34
C LEU A 165 3.70 17.28 17.97
N ILE A 166 4.84 17.47 18.66
CA ILE A 166 5.83 18.53 18.41
C ILE A 166 7.00 17.99 17.61
#